data_AF-A0A932TSV7-F1
#
_entry.id   AF-A0A932TSV7-F1
#
_cell.length_a   1.000
_cell.length_b   1.000
_cell.length_c   1.000
_cell.angle_alpha   90.00
_cell.angle_beta   90.00
_cell.angle_gamma   90.00
#
_symmetry.space_group_name_H-M   'P 1'
#
loop_
_entity.id
_entity.type
_entity.pdbx_description
1 polymer ?
#
loop_
_entity_poly.entity_id
_entity_poly.type
_entity_poly.pdbx_seq_one_letter_code
_entity_poly.pdbx_strand_id
1 'polypeptide(L)'
;MPQQIIRLAIVFLILGAVLVTARTYLIPKTFGEIGHYRAAAVEDNASRPMIYAGREMCEVCHTEQAEKFLVARHQTLSCEVCHGAAAAHTESPSEHTPPAPRDRGYCPLCHGYNPSRPTGFPQIDAVTHNPGSPCIKCHDPHAPEPPRVPQDCGACHGEIARTKTVSSHATLECVQCHTVNERHKVDPRASLPTKPKAREFCGGCHSSEAAGPAEIRRVDLRSHWTRYVCWQCHYSHYPEVQ
;
A
#
# COMPACT_ATOMS: atom_id res chain seq x y z
N MET A 1 33.62 -21.62 -49.06
CA MET A 1 32.88 -21.15 -47.87
C MET A 1 31.40 -21.39 -48.10
N PRO A 2 30.65 -22.01 -47.16
CA PRO A 2 29.21 -22.24 -47.32
C PRO A 2 28.46 -20.92 -47.48
N GLN A 3 27.49 -20.87 -48.40
CA GLN A 3 26.72 -19.66 -48.72
C GLN A 3 25.93 -19.13 -47.50
N GLN A 4 25.58 -20.04 -46.59
CA GLN A 4 24.94 -19.75 -45.31
C GLN A 4 25.84 -18.90 -44.40
N ILE A 5 27.15 -19.15 -44.38
CA ILE A 5 28.11 -18.39 -43.57
C ILE A 5 28.22 -16.95 -44.08
N ILE A 6 28.25 -16.76 -45.41
CA ILE A 6 28.34 -15.42 -46.02
C ILE A 6 27.08 -14.59 -45.71
N ARG A 7 25.89 -15.18 -45.88
CA ARG A 7 24.62 -14.49 -45.57
C ARG A 7 24.52 -14.11 -44.09
N LEU A 8 24.93 -15.02 -43.20
CA LEU A 8 24.92 -14.78 -41.76
C LEU A 8 25.91 -13.67 -41.37
N ALA A 9 27.11 -13.66 -41.95
CA ALA A 9 28.11 -12.62 -41.70
C ALA A 9 27.63 -11.22 -42.11
N ILE A 10 26.91 -11.09 -43.24
CA ILE A 10 26.32 -9.82 -43.68
C ILE A 10 25.28 -9.32 -42.66
N VAL A 11 24.41 -10.21 -42.17
CA VAL A 11 23.41 -9.85 -41.16
C VAL A 11 24.07 -9.37 -39.86
N PHE A 12 25.09 -10.08 -39.37
CA PHE A 12 25.83 -9.65 -38.18
C PHE A 12 26.55 -8.32 -38.37
N LEU A 13 27.09 -8.06 -39.57
CA LEU A 13 27.71 -6.77 -39.87
C LEU A 13 26.69 -5.63 -39.85
N ILE A 14 25.51 -5.83 -40.45
CA ILE A 14 24.44 -4.83 -40.43
C ILE A 14 23.97 -4.59 -38.99
N LEU A 15 23.68 -5.66 -38.23
CA LEU A 15 23.26 -5.54 -36.84
C LEU A 15 24.33 -4.88 -35.96
N GLY A 16 25.60 -5.22 -36.18
CA GLY A 16 26.74 -4.62 -35.49
C GLY A 16 26.86 -3.13 -35.80
N ALA A 17 26.76 -2.74 -37.07
CA ALA A 17 26.78 -1.34 -37.49
C ALA A 17 25.62 -0.55 -36.87
N VAL A 18 24.39 -1.09 -36.92
CA VAL A 18 23.21 -0.50 -36.29
C VAL A 18 23.43 -0.32 -34.79
N LEU A 19 23.95 -1.34 -34.10
CA LEU A 19 24.22 -1.27 -32.66
C LEU A 19 25.27 -0.20 -32.33
N VAL A 20 26.37 -0.12 -33.07
CA VAL A 20 27.41 0.88 -32.86
C VAL A 20 26.85 2.28 -33.05
N THR A 21 26.14 2.52 -34.15
CA THR A 21 25.47 3.80 -34.43
C THR A 21 24.47 4.15 -33.31
N ALA A 22 23.61 3.21 -32.92
CA ALA A 22 22.66 3.42 -31.83
C ALA A 22 23.37 3.80 -30.53
N ARG A 23 24.46 3.09 -30.17
CA ARG A 23 25.24 3.41 -28.97
C ARG A 23 25.87 4.80 -29.03
N THR A 24 26.41 5.22 -30.17
CA THR A 24 27.05 6.54 -30.30
C THR A 24 26.05 7.69 -30.17
N TYR A 25 24.80 7.51 -30.61
CA TYR A 25 23.78 8.57 -30.55
C TYR A 25 22.94 8.54 -29.26
N LEU A 26 22.68 7.36 -28.69
CA LEU A 26 21.77 7.21 -27.55
C LEU A 26 22.47 7.24 -26.19
N ILE A 27 23.80 7.02 -26.12
CA ILE A 27 24.54 7.07 -24.86
C ILE A 27 25.01 8.53 -24.63
N PRO A 28 24.52 9.19 -23.56
CA PRO A 28 24.98 10.53 -23.22
C PRO A 28 26.49 10.56 -22.95
N LYS A 29 27.16 11.67 -23.29
CA LYS A 29 28.61 11.83 -23.09
C LYS A 29 29.08 11.53 -21.66
N THR A 30 28.26 11.91 -20.68
CA THR A 30 28.55 11.75 -19.24
C THR A 30 27.94 10.50 -18.62
N PHE A 31 27.49 9.54 -19.45
CA PHE A 31 26.95 8.28 -18.96
C PHE A 31 28.08 7.41 -18.39
N GLY A 32 27.91 6.90 -17.18
CA GLY A 32 28.87 5.98 -16.56
C GLY A 32 29.92 6.65 -15.67
N GLU A 33 30.05 7.99 -15.68
CA GLU A 33 31.10 8.69 -14.92
C GLU A 33 30.98 8.50 -13.40
N ILE A 34 29.74 8.44 -12.88
CA ILE A 34 29.44 8.31 -11.44
C ILE A 34 28.41 7.19 -11.15
N GLY A 35 28.21 6.27 -12.09
CA GLY A 35 27.25 5.17 -12.00
C GLY A 35 26.48 4.94 -13.30
N HIS A 36 25.51 4.02 -13.30
CA HIS A 36 24.75 3.64 -14.49
C HIS A 36 23.65 4.65 -14.88
N TYR A 37 24.03 5.91 -14.98
CA TYR A 37 23.17 7.02 -15.38
C TYR A 37 24.02 8.17 -15.97
N ARG A 38 23.34 9.19 -16.51
CA ARG A 38 23.97 10.39 -17.07
C ARG A 38 24.39 11.33 -15.95
N ALA A 39 25.69 11.52 -15.72
CA ALA A 39 26.19 12.34 -14.59
C ALA A 39 25.69 13.79 -14.64
N ALA A 40 25.63 14.39 -15.83
CA ALA A 40 25.09 15.75 -16.03
C ALA A 40 23.62 15.91 -15.62
N ALA A 41 22.86 14.81 -15.45
CA ALA A 41 21.49 14.89 -14.96
C ALA A 41 21.42 15.38 -13.50
N VAL A 42 22.49 15.25 -12.71
CA VAL A 42 22.52 15.77 -11.33
C VAL A 42 22.46 17.29 -11.36
N GLU A 43 23.33 17.93 -12.13
CA GLU A 43 23.37 19.38 -12.30
C GLU A 43 22.06 19.89 -12.92
N ASP A 44 21.57 19.24 -13.98
CA ASP A 44 20.31 19.64 -14.64
C ASP A 44 19.09 19.57 -13.71
N ASN A 45 19.09 18.65 -12.73
CA ASN A 45 18.03 18.58 -11.74
C ASN A 45 18.23 19.60 -10.60
N ALA A 46 19.47 19.84 -10.19
CA ALA A 46 19.82 20.83 -9.18
C ALA A 46 19.56 22.26 -9.65
N SER A 47 19.69 22.54 -10.95
CA SER A 47 19.44 23.86 -11.54
C SER A 47 17.96 24.19 -11.74
N ARG A 48 17.04 23.27 -11.41
CA ARG A 48 15.60 23.53 -11.55
C ARG A 48 15.16 24.53 -10.48
N PRO A 49 14.26 25.48 -10.82
CA PRO A 49 13.72 26.38 -9.83
C PRO A 49 12.96 25.58 -8.76
N MET A 50 13.19 25.95 -7.50
CA MET A 50 12.49 25.37 -6.36
C MET A 50 11.04 25.86 -6.36
N ILE A 51 10.09 24.94 -6.46
CA ILE A 51 8.65 25.25 -6.44
C ILE A 51 7.96 24.82 -5.14
N TYR A 52 8.62 23.94 -4.38
CA TYR A 52 8.15 23.47 -3.08
C TYR A 52 8.85 24.22 -1.96
N ALA A 53 8.11 24.69 -0.98
CA ALA A 53 8.64 25.40 0.18
C ALA A 53 9.19 24.45 1.25
N GLY A 54 8.63 23.23 1.33
CA GLY A 54 8.85 22.36 2.48
C GLY A 54 8.01 22.75 3.69
N ARG A 55 7.75 21.77 4.56
CA ARG A 55 6.81 21.92 5.69
C ARG A 55 7.27 22.97 6.69
N GLU A 56 8.57 23.00 7.01
CA GLU A 56 9.15 23.90 8.01
C GLU A 56 8.81 25.38 7.72
N MET A 57 8.82 25.78 6.44
CA MET A 57 8.45 27.13 6.03
C MET A 57 6.97 27.44 6.28
N CYS A 58 6.09 26.45 6.16
CA CYS A 58 4.67 26.61 6.46
C CYS A 58 4.43 26.78 7.97
N GLU A 59 5.17 26.06 8.81
CA GLU A 59 5.02 26.05 10.26
C GLU A 59 5.33 27.41 10.92
N VAL A 60 6.18 28.22 10.28
CA VAL A 60 6.54 29.58 10.76
C VAL A 60 5.33 30.51 10.81
N CYS A 61 4.42 30.42 9.84
CA CYS A 61 3.25 31.30 9.74
C CYS A 61 1.93 30.59 10.11
N HIS A 62 1.82 29.28 9.94
CA HIS A 62 0.62 28.48 10.21
C HIS A 62 0.75 27.62 11.48
N THR A 63 1.12 28.25 12.59
CA THR A 63 1.46 27.58 13.86
C THR A 63 0.30 26.72 14.40
N GLU A 64 -0.92 27.26 14.45
CA GLU A 64 -2.08 26.53 14.97
C GLU A 64 -2.41 25.26 14.17
N GLN A 65 -2.25 25.32 12.84
CA GLN A 65 -2.48 24.16 11.98
C GLN A 65 -1.33 23.16 12.13
N ALA A 66 -0.09 23.64 12.21
CA ALA A 66 1.09 22.82 12.42
C ALA A 66 1.03 22.05 13.74
N GLU A 67 0.67 22.70 14.85
CA GLU A 67 0.57 22.06 16.18
C GLU A 67 -0.41 20.89 16.18
N LYS A 68 -1.57 21.05 15.54
CA LYS A 68 -2.55 19.96 15.38
C LYS A 68 -2.03 18.85 14.49
N PHE A 69 -1.40 19.21 13.37
CA PHE A 69 -0.90 18.28 12.38
C PHE A 69 0.25 17.41 12.89
N LEU A 70 1.18 17.99 13.64
CA LEU A 70 2.42 17.35 14.09
C LEU A 70 2.22 16.24 15.13
N VAL A 71 1.07 16.20 15.80
CA VAL A 71 0.72 15.16 16.78
C VAL A 71 -0.30 14.15 16.24
N ALA A 72 -0.81 14.38 15.03
CA ALA A 72 -1.89 13.59 14.44
C ALA A 72 -1.38 12.54 13.44
N ARG A 73 -2.31 11.74 12.90
CA ARG A 73 -1.99 10.60 12.02
C ARG A 73 -1.36 11.00 10.68
N HIS A 74 -1.50 12.25 10.25
CA HIS A 74 -0.88 12.77 9.02
C HIS A 74 0.46 13.46 9.24
N GLN A 75 1.01 13.50 10.46
CA GLN A 75 2.23 14.22 10.83
C GLN A 75 3.48 13.94 9.97
N THR A 76 3.50 12.85 9.20
CA THR A 76 4.61 12.49 8.30
C THR A 76 4.46 13.00 6.87
N LEU A 77 3.31 13.58 6.53
CA LEU A 77 3.08 14.22 5.23
C LEU A 77 3.61 15.67 5.24
N SER A 78 3.94 16.20 4.05
CA SER A 78 4.14 17.64 3.86
C SER A 78 2.78 18.33 3.66
N CYS A 79 2.64 19.59 4.06
CA CYS A 79 1.47 20.42 3.76
C CYS A 79 1.17 20.42 2.26
N GLU A 80 2.22 20.45 1.45
CA GLU A 80 2.18 20.53 -0.01
C GLU A 80 1.69 19.23 -0.67
N VAL A 81 1.58 18.13 0.09
CA VAL A 81 0.94 16.88 -0.39
C VAL A 81 -0.53 17.12 -0.67
N CYS A 82 -1.20 17.99 0.09
CA CYS A 82 -2.61 18.35 -0.14
C CYS A 82 -2.74 19.75 -0.75
N HIS A 83 -1.88 20.67 -0.34
CA HIS A 83 -1.96 22.07 -0.73
C HIS A 83 -1.18 22.43 -2.00
N GLY A 84 -0.49 21.47 -2.62
CA GLY A 84 0.33 21.71 -3.80
C GLY A 84 1.61 22.49 -3.51
N ALA A 85 2.38 22.75 -4.55
CA ALA A 85 3.65 23.45 -4.48
C ALA A 85 3.44 24.92 -4.06
N ALA A 86 4.09 25.35 -2.97
CA ALA A 86 3.77 26.60 -2.28
C ALA A 86 4.97 27.54 -2.10
N ALA A 87 6.10 27.36 -2.81
CA ALA A 87 7.25 28.26 -2.69
C ALA A 87 6.86 29.74 -2.92
N ALA A 88 6.11 30.03 -3.98
CA ALA A 88 5.65 31.40 -4.26
C ALA A 88 4.73 31.98 -3.16
N HIS A 89 3.94 31.13 -2.48
CA HIS A 89 3.15 31.55 -1.33
C HIS A 89 4.02 32.00 -0.17
N THR A 90 5.17 31.37 0.06
CA THR A 90 6.07 31.80 1.14
C THR A 90 6.74 33.14 0.87
N GLU A 91 6.93 33.51 -0.40
CA GLU A 91 7.52 34.80 -0.80
C GLU A 91 6.47 35.91 -0.85
N SER A 92 5.24 35.61 -1.27
CA SER A 92 4.15 36.59 -1.39
C SER A 92 2.81 35.96 -0.99
N PRO A 93 2.54 35.82 0.33
CA PRO A 93 1.39 35.06 0.84
C PRO A 93 0.03 35.58 0.39
N SER A 94 -0.10 36.90 0.19
CA SER A 94 -1.33 37.55 -0.25
C SER A 94 -1.59 37.41 -1.75
N GLU A 95 -0.57 37.12 -2.56
CA GLU A 95 -0.67 37.06 -4.02
C GLU A 95 -0.81 35.61 -4.53
N HIS A 96 -0.27 34.67 -3.77
CA HIS A 96 -0.26 33.25 -4.12
C HIS A 96 -0.93 32.44 -3.02
N THR A 97 -2.18 32.02 -3.22
CA THR A 97 -2.87 31.12 -2.28
C THR A 97 -2.79 29.68 -2.80
N PRO A 98 -2.19 28.74 -2.04
CA PRO A 98 -2.18 27.34 -2.42
C PRO A 98 -3.59 26.75 -2.45
N PRO A 99 -3.89 25.77 -3.32
CA PRO A 99 -5.17 25.07 -3.29
C PRO A 99 -5.42 24.43 -1.92
N ALA A 100 -6.68 24.33 -1.52
CA ALA A 100 -7.11 23.56 -0.36
C ALA A 100 -8.23 22.62 -0.81
N PRO A 101 -7.94 21.34 -1.10
CA PRO A 101 -8.94 20.40 -1.59
C PRO A 101 -10.10 20.27 -0.59
N ARG A 102 -11.30 20.71 -0.99
CA ARG A 102 -12.53 20.61 -0.16
C ARG A 102 -13.53 19.62 -0.70
N ASP A 103 -13.30 19.11 -1.90
CA ASP A 103 -14.12 18.08 -2.51
C ASP A 103 -13.78 16.69 -1.94
N ARG A 104 -14.46 15.67 -2.47
CA ARG A 104 -14.31 14.28 -2.06
C ARG A 104 -13.19 13.55 -2.83
N GLY A 105 -12.62 14.16 -3.87
CA GLY A 105 -11.76 13.48 -4.83
C GLY A 105 -10.33 13.26 -4.32
N TYR A 106 -9.86 14.13 -3.42
CA TYR A 106 -8.43 14.14 -3.04
C TYR A 106 -8.05 13.04 -2.02
N CYS A 107 -8.81 12.89 -0.94
CA CYS A 107 -8.49 11.92 0.12
C CYS A 107 -8.45 10.46 -0.39
N PRO A 108 -9.35 10.01 -1.29
CA PRO A 108 -9.32 8.67 -1.85
C PRO A 108 -8.08 8.33 -2.68
N LEU A 109 -7.27 9.31 -3.11
CA LEU A 109 -5.98 9.02 -3.77
C LEU A 109 -5.05 8.19 -2.85
N CYS A 110 -5.15 8.43 -1.54
CA CYS A 110 -4.43 7.69 -0.53
C CYS A 110 -5.33 6.65 0.16
N HIS A 111 -6.52 7.08 0.61
CA HIS A 111 -7.44 6.30 1.45
C HIS A 111 -8.45 5.47 0.66
N GLY A 112 -8.47 5.55 -0.66
CA GLY A 112 -9.23 4.62 -1.48
C GLY A 112 -8.62 3.23 -1.38
N TYR A 113 -9.47 2.21 -1.40
CA TYR A 113 -8.98 0.84 -1.33
C TYR A 113 -8.04 0.50 -2.50
N ASN A 114 -6.86 0.00 -2.14
CA ASN A 114 -5.87 -0.58 -3.03
C ASN A 114 -5.24 -1.80 -2.33
N PRO A 115 -5.30 -3.00 -2.94
CA PRO A 115 -4.78 -4.24 -2.33
C PRO A 115 -3.27 -4.20 -2.07
N SER A 116 -2.53 -3.31 -2.74
CA SER A 116 -1.09 -3.12 -2.53
C SER A 116 -0.76 -2.27 -1.29
N ARG A 117 -1.77 -1.67 -0.63
CA ARG A 117 -1.55 -0.91 0.60
C ARG A 117 -1.27 -1.86 1.77
N PRO A 118 -0.35 -1.50 2.67
CA PRO A 118 -0.08 -2.31 3.85
C PRO A 118 -1.33 -2.57 4.68
N THR A 119 -1.42 -3.76 5.27
CA THR A 119 -2.47 -4.09 6.23
C THR A 119 -2.45 -3.09 7.40
N GLY A 120 -3.62 -2.61 7.81
CA GLY A 120 -3.76 -1.60 8.87
C GLY A 120 -3.66 -0.15 8.39
N PHE A 121 -3.33 0.10 7.12
CA PHE A 121 -3.48 1.43 6.54
C PHE A 121 -4.97 1.77 6.37
N PRO A 122 -5.48 2.91 6.90
CA PRO A 122 -6.90 3.26 6.82
C PRO A 122 -7.35 3.40 5.36
N GLN A 123 -8.27 2.53 4.95
CA GLN A 123 -8.83 2.53 3.61
C GLN A 123 -10.35 2.44 3.65
N ILE A 124 -10.99 3.08 2.69
CA ILE A 124 -12.42 3.07 2.48
C ILE A 124 -12.73 2.65 1.04
N ASP A 125 -13.92 2.12 0.83
CA ASP A 125 -14.53 2.15 -0.49
C ASP A 125 -15.22 3.51 -0.66
N ALA A 126 -14.68 4.33 -1.56
CA ALA A 126 -15.22 5.65 -1.83
C ALA A 126 -16.63 5.58 -2.47
N VAL A 127 -17.09 4.46 -3.01
CA VAL A 127 -18.48 4.39 -3.52
C VAL A 127 -19.47 4.28 -2.36
N THR A 128 -19.15 3.48 -1.35
CA THR A 128 -20.09 3.12 -0.26
C THR A 128 -19.92 3.96 1.00
N HIS A 129 -18.73 4.50 1.27
CA HIS A 129 -18.47 5.27 2.47
C HIS A 129 -18.99 6.71 2.38
N ASN A 130 -20.23 6.95 2.80
CA ASN A 130 -20.89 8.27 2.81
C ASN A 130 -20.91 8.92 1.40
N PRO A 131 -21.64 8.33 0.43
CA PRO A 131 -21.65 8.79 -0.96
C PRO A 131 -22.07 10.26 -1.07
N GLY A 132 -21.37 11.02 -1.92
CA GLY A 132 -21.68 12.43 -2.20
C GLY A 132 -21.27 13.43 -1.12
N SER A 133 -20.88 13.00 0.09
CA SER A 133 -20.44 13.89 1.16
C SER A 133 -18.91 14.09 1.12
N PRO A 134 -18.41 15.34 1.12
CA PRO A 134 -16.98 15.60 1.30
C PRO A 134 -16.46 15.02 2.62
N CYS A 135 -15.26 14.42 2.57
CA CYS A 135 -14.61 13.79 3.73
C CYS A 135 -14.49 14.76 4.91
N ILE A 136 -14.21 16.03 4.60
CA ILE A 136 -13.96 17.09 5.58
C ILE A 136 -15.17 17.47 6.43
N LYS A 137 -16.38 17.03 6.06
CA LYS A 137 -17.58 17.23 6.90
C LYS A 137 -17.55 16.40 8.17
N CYS A 138 -16.80 15.30 8.18
CA CYS A 138 -16.70 14.37 9.30
C CYS A 138 -15.28 14.21 9.82
N HIS A 139 -14.26 14.52 9.02
CA HIS A 139 -12.85 14.39 9.37
C HIS A 139 -12.12 15.73 9.28
N ASP A 140 -11.24 16.03 10.23
CA ASP A 140 -10.30 17.14 10.11
C ASP A 140 -9.05 16.67 9.35
N PRO A 141 -8.70 17.21 8.17
CA PRO A 141 -7.49 16.82 7.43
C PRO A 141 -6.18 17.09 8.18
N HIS A 142 -6.17 18.05 9.10
CA HIS A 142 -5.02 18.38 9.95
C HIS A 142 -4.99 17.54 11.22
N ALA A 143 -6.09 16.89 11.59
CA ALA A 143 -6.14 15.94 12.70
C ALA A 143 -7.10 14.79 12.38
N PRO A 144 -6.77 13.92 11.41
CA PRO A 144 -7.70 12.90 10.94
C PRO A 144 -7.74 11.76 11.95
N GLU A 145 -8.58 11.93 12.95
CA GLU A 145 -8.96 10.88 13.87
C GLU A 145 -10.28 10.26 13.39
N PRO A 146 -10.37 8.93 13.30
CA PRO A 146 -11.64 8.28 13.12
C PRO A 146 -12.57 8.70 14.28
N PRO A 147 -13.79 9.19 14.00
CA PRO A 147 -14.70 9.65 15.06
C PRO A 147 -15.08 8.52 16.02
N ARG A 148 -14.89 7.26 15.60
CA ARG A 148 -15.07 6.06 16.42
C ARG A 148 -13.96 5.08 16.08
N VAL A 149 -13.47 4.36 17.08
CA VAL A 149 -12.61 3.19 16.87
C VAL A 149 -13.37 2.20 15.99
N PRO A 150 -12.78 1.73 14.88
CA PRO A 150 -13.45 0.75 14.04
C PRO A 150 -13.82 -0.50 14.83
N GLN A 151 -15.09 -0.87 14.78
CA GLN A 151 -15.61 -2.03 15.51
C GLN A 151 -15.38 -3.34 14.76
N ASP A 152 -15.18 -3.25 13.44
CA ASP A 152 -14.98 -4.37 12.55
C ASP A 152 -13.50 -4.54 12.15
N CYS A 153 -13.05 -5.79 12.09
CA CYS A 153 -11.67 -6.11 11.71
C CYS A 153 -11.34 -5.68 10.28
N GLY A 154 -12.30 -5.75 9.36
CA GLY A 154 -12.17 -5.39 7.96
C GLY A 154 -11.94 -3.90 7.71
N ALA A 155 -12.21 -3.03 8.68
CA ALA A 155 -11.85 -1.62 8.58
C ALA A 155 -10.33 -1.39 8.48
N CYS A 156 -9.53 -2.23 9.14
CA CYS A 156 -8.06 -2.20 9.09
C CYS A 156 -7.49 -3.33 8.22
N HIS A 157 -8.16 -4.47 8.19
CA HIS A 157 -7.76 -5.68 7.47
C HIS A 157 -8.60 -5.91 6.21
N GLY A 158 -8.93 -4.83 5.49
CA GLY A 158 -9.90 -4.90 4.40
C GLY A 158 -9.56 -5.91 3.30
N GLU A 159 -8.29 -6.06 2.96
CA GLU A 159 -7.83 -7.10 2.02
C GLU A 159 -8.19 -8.51 2.51
N ILE A 160 -7.85 -8.81 3.77
CA ILE A 160 -8.12 -10.11 4.39
C ILE A 160 -9.63 -10.34 4.47
N ALA A 161 -10.40 -9.33 4.86
CA ALA A 161 -11.84 -9.41 4.95
C ALA A 161 -12.48 -9.72 3.60
N ARG A 162 -12.08 -9.01 2.53
CA ARG A 162 -12.58 -9.24 1.16
C ARG A 162 -12.16 -10.59 0.60
N THR A 163 -10.92 -11.01 0.82
CA THR A 163 -10.46 -12.32 0.33
C THR A 163 -11.19 -13.45 1.06
N LYS A 164 -11.47 -13.28 2.35
CA LYS A 164 -12.26 -14.23 3.15
C LYS A 164 -13.71 -14.36 2.67
N THR A 165 -14.36 -13.31 2.15
CA THR A 165 -15.77 -13.39 1.75
C THR A 165 -16.03 -14.38 0.62
N VAL A 166 -15.02 -14.72 -0.17
CA VAL A 166 -15.09 -15.74 -1.24
C VAL A 166 -14.45 -17.07 -0.86
N SER A 167 -13.98 -17.21 0.39
CA SER A 167 -13.36 -18.44 0.90
C SER A 167 -14.39 -19.40 1.50
N SER A 168 -13.98 -20.65 1.75
CA SER A 168 -14.79 -21.64 2.48
C SER A 168 -15.08 -21.24 3.94
N HIS A 169 -14.39 -20.24 4.49
CA HIS A 169 -14.60 -19.70 5.83
C HIS A 169 -15.32 -18.35 5.82
N ALA A 170 -16.00 -17.99 4.71
CA ALA A 170 -16.65 -16.69 4.56
C ALA A 170 -17.58 -16.33 5.74
N THR A 171 -18.31 -17.32 6.26
CA THR A 171 -19.32 -17.15 7.33
C THR A 171 -18.75 -17.17 8.75
N LEU A 172 -17.47 -17.51 8.93
CA LEU A 172 -16.84 -17.57 10.26
C LEU A 172 -16.43 -16.18 10.73
N GLU A 173 -16.68 -15.81 11.98
CA GLU A 173 -16.18 -14.53 12.52
C GLU A 173 -14.66 -14.57 12.71
N CYS A 174 -13.98 -13.44 12.50
CA CYS A 174 -12.51 -13.38 12.62
C CYS A 174 -12.01 -13.88 14.00
N VAL A 175 -12.78 -13.55 15.05
CA VAL A 175 -12.47 -13.91 16.44
C VAL A 175 -12.68 -15.38 16.77
N GLN A 176 -13.26 -16.18 15.87
CA GLN A 176 -13.32 -17.62 16.07
C GLN A 176 -11.91 -18.23 15.99
N CYS A 177 -11.05 -17.74 15.10
CA CYS A 177 -9.67 -18.21 14.95
C CYS A 177 -8.65 -17.32 15.66
N HIS A 178 -8.93 -16.02 15.78
CA HIS A 178 -7.98 -15.04 16.31
C HIS A 178 -8.39 -14.56 17.71
N THR A 179 -7.45 -14.55 18.65
CA THR A 179 -7.66 -13.84 19.93
C THR A 179 -7.11 -12.43 19.79
N VAL A 180 -7.96 -11.44 20.05
CA VAL A 180 -7.64 -10.02 19.88
C VAL A 180 -7.96 -9.27 21.17
N ASN A 181 -7.02 -8.48 21.67
CA ASN A 181 -7.26 -7.55 22.78
C ASN A 181 -7.89 -6.26 22.22
N GLU A 182 -8.81 -5.63 22.94
CA GLU A 182 -9.40 -4.33 22.55
C GLU A 182 -8.34 -3.25 22.27
N ARG A 183 -7.18 -3.29 22.95
CA ARG A 183 -6.04 -2.40 22.68
C ARG A 183 -5.54 -2.52 21.23
N HIS A 184 -5.67 -3.67 20.59
CA HIS A 184 -5.29 -3.85 19.17
C HIS A 184 -6.04 -2.88 18.25
N LYS A 185 -7.30 -2.54 18.55
CA LYS A 185 -8.11 -1.65 17.71
C LYS A 185 -7.66 -0.18 17.79
N VAL A 186 -6.94 0.18 18.85
CA VAL A 186 -6.45 1.54 19.11
C VAL A 186 -4.95 1.68 18.80
N ASP A 187 -4.17 0.67 19.18
CA ASP A 187 -2.72 0.59 19.05
C ASP A 187 -2.29 -0.81 18.58
N PRO A 188 -2.51 -1.12 17.29
CA PRO A 188 -2.31 -2.47 16.75
C PRO A 188 -0.85 -2.91 16.75
N ARG A 189 0.10 -1.96 16.79
CA ARG A 189 1.54 -2.25 16.81
C ARG A 189 2.01 -2.68 18.19
N ALA A 190 1.44 -2.12 19.25
CA ALA A 190 1.76 -2.53 20.62
C ALA A 190 1.00 -3.77 21.10
N SER A 191 -0.14 -4.10 20.48
CA SER A 191 -0.97 -5.24 20.86
C SER A 191 -1.31 -6.09 19.64
N LEU A 192 -0.57 -7.16 19.41
CA LEU A 192 -0.77 -8.04 18.27
C LEU A 192 -1.82 -9.12 18.56
N PRO A 193 -2.67 -9.48 17.57
CA PRO A 193 -3.59 -10.59 17.70
C PRO A 193 -2.84 -11.92 17.64
N THR A 194 -3.44 -12.97 18.18
CA THR A 194 -2.90 -14.34 18.08
C THR A 194 -3.62 -15.12 16.98
N LYS A 195 -3.03 -16.25 16.59
CA LYS A 195 -3.63 -17.24 15.70
C LYS A 195 -3.44 -18.64 16.27
N PRO A 196 -4.20 -19.66 15.83
CA PRO A 196 -4.12 -21.00 16.39
C PRO A 196 -2.71 -21.58 16.22
N LYS A 197 -2.17 -22.14 17.30
CA LYS A 197 -0.82 -22.77 17.33
C LYS A 197 -0.88 -24.29 17.42
N ALA A 198 -2.08 -24.86 17.44
CA ALA A 198 -2.35 -26.26 17.68
C ALA A 198 -3.24 -26.79 16.55
N ARG A 199 -3.00 -28.03 16.10
CA ARG A 199 -3.71 -28.65 14.97
C ARG A 199 -5.13 -29.04 15.36
N GLU A 200 -5.33 -29.31 16.64
CA GLU A 200 -6.59 -29.64 17.30
C GLU A 200 -7.64 -28.55 17.10
N PHE A 201 -7.21 -27.27 17.04
CA PHE A 201 -8.11 -26.16 16.80
C PHE A 201 -8.82 -26.31 15.44
N CYS A 202 -8.05 -26.49 14.35
CA CYS A 202 -8.62 -26.73 13.03
C CYS A 202 -9.31 -28.10 12.97
N GLY A 203 -8.75 -29.08 13.68
CA GLY A 203 -9.30 -30.43 13.84
C GLY A 203 -10.70 -30.48 14.45
N GLY A 204 -11.07 -29.49 15.26
CA GLY A 204 -12.43 -29.38 15.81
C GLY A 204 -13.52 -29.33 14.74
N CYS A 205 -13.19 -28.84 13.53
CA CYS A 205 -14.09 -28.82 12.37
C CYS A 205 -13.61 -29.70 11.21
N HIS A 206 -12.31 -29.98 11.10
CA HIS A 206 -11.74 -30.67 9.94
C HIS A 206 -11.23 -32.07 10.23
N SER A 207 -11.31 -32.59 11.47
CA SER A 207 -10.96 -33.98 11.72
C SER A 207 -12.02 -34.94 11.16
N SER A 208 -11.60 -36.17 10.83
CA SER A 208 -12.51 -37.27 10.44
C SER A 208 -13.56 -37.60 11.50
N GLU A 209 -13.29 -37.28 12.75
CA GLU A 209 -14.17 -37.54 13.90
C GLU A 209 -14.99 -36.31 14.32
N ALA A 210 -14.74 -35.13 13.71
CA ALA A 210 -15.43 -33.91 14.09
C ALA A 210 -16.89 -33.91 13.63
N ALA A 211 -17.77 -33.41 14.48
CA ALA A 211 -19.17 -33.19 14.13
C ALA A 211 -19.33 -32.08 13.08
N GLY A 212 -20.47 -32.04 12.40
CA GLY A 212 -20.84 -30.97 11.48
C GLY A 212 -21.15 -31.46 10.06
N PRO A 213 -21.42 -30.54 9.14
CA PRO A 213 -21.86 -30.87 7.80
C PRO A 213 -20.84 -31.69 7.00
N ALA A 214 -21.33 -32.53 6.09
CA ALA A 214 -20.53 -33.44 5.29
C ALA A 214 -19.71 -32.72 4.21
N GLU A 215 -20.15 -31.53 3.80
CA GLU A 215 -19.45 -30.67 2.85
C GLU A 215 -18.14 -30.08 3.39
N ILE A 216 -17.91 -30.12 4.71
CA ILE A 216 -16.64 -29.69 5.30
C ILE A 216 -15.59 -30.76 5.01
N ARG A 217 -14.52 -30.37 4.28
CA ARG A 217 -13.39 -31.26 3.98
C ARG A 217 -12.76 -31.78 5.28
N ARG A 218 -12.66 -33.10 5.41
CA ARG A 218 -12.09 -33.78 6.59
C ARG A 218 -10.72 -34.38 6.30
N VAL A 219 -9.87 -34.41 7.31
CA VAL A 219 -8.52 -34.99 7.29
C VAL A 219 -8.29 -35.81 8.56
N ASP A 220 -7.43 -36.82 8.48
CA ASP A 220 -6.94 -37.53 9.67
C ASP A 220 -5.75 -36.77 10.28
N LEU A 221 -5.94 -36.23 11.48
CA LEU A 221 -4.91 -35.49 12.19
C LEU A 221 -3.68 -36.34 12.54
N ARG A 222 -3.80 -37.67 12.58
CA ARG A 222 -2.69 -38.56 12.93
C ARG A 222 -1.70 -38.74 11.77
N SER A 223 -2.17 -38.58 10.53
CA SER A 223 -1.37 -38.83 9.32
C SER A 223 -1.13 -37.57 8.47
N HIS A 224 -2.02 -36.58 8.49
CA HIS A 224 -1.93 -35.41 7.61
C HIS A 224 -0.87 -34.40 8.07
N TRP A 225 0.35 -34.49 7.52
CA TRP A 225 1.46 -33.53 7.70
C TRP A 225 1.71 -33.11 9.16
N THR A 226 1.99 -34.09 10.01
CA THR A 226 2.05 -33.95 11.49
C THR A 226 3.07 -32.96 12.04
N ARG A 227 4.04 -32.50 11.23
CA ARG A 227 5.08 -31.55 11.64
C ARG A 227 4.67 -30.07 11.55
N TYR A 228 3.56 -29.76 10.87
CA TYR A 228 3.12 -28.40 10.61
C TYR A 228 1.73 -28.13 11.19
N VAL A 229 1.47 -26.89 11.58
CA VAL A 229 0.10 -26.42 11.83
C VAL A 229 -0.58 -26.10 10.50
N CYS A 230 -1.89 -26.27 10.43
CA CYS A 230 -2.66 -26.25 9.19
C CYS A 230 -2.41 -24.99 8.36
N TRP A 231 -2.36 -23.81 8.99
CA TRP A 231 -2.20 -22.54 8.28
C TRP A 231 -0.82 -22.31 7.64
N GLN A 232 0.18 -23.17 7.91
CA GLN A 232 1.47 -23.11 7.23
C GLN A 232 1.40 -23.60 5.78
N CYS A 233 0.36 -24.38 5.44
CA CYS A 233 0.10 -24.86 4.09
C CYS A 233 -1.25 -24.39 3.55
N HIS A 234 -2.23 -24.13 4.43
CA HIS A 234 -3.59 -23.75 4.09
C HIS A 234 -3.87 -22.29 4.44
N TYR A 235 -4.13 -21.46 3.43
CA TYR A 235 -4.46 -20.05 3.67
C TYR A 235 -5.96 -19.91 3.91
N SER A 236 -6.39 -20.00 5.18
CA SER A 236 -7.81 -20.05 5.55
C SER A 236 -8.67 -18.86 5.08
N HIS A 237 -8.05 -17.73 4.77
CA HIS A 237 -8.73 -16.55 4.20
C HIS A 237 -8.89 -16.63 2.69
N TYR A 238 -8.12 -17.47 1.99
CA TYR A 238 -8.18 -17.59 0.55
C TYR A 238 -9.22 -18.63 0.15
N PRO A 239 -9.87 -18.47 -1.02
CA PRO A 239 -10.49 -19.61 -1.67
C PRO A 239 -9.36 -20.61 -1.96
N GLU A 240 -9.34 -21.74 -1.25
CA GLU A 240 -8.39 -22.79 -1.59
C GLU A 240 -8.62 -23.17 -3.05
N VAL A 241 -7.56 -23.13 -3.86
CA VAL A 241 -7.59 -23.69 -5.22
C VAL A 241 -8.04 -25.14 -5.09
N GLN A 242 -9.11 -25.47 -5.80
CA GLN A 242 -9.71 -26.81 -5.79
C GLN A 242 -8.69 -27.87 -6.21
#